data_AF-D5SU48-F1
#
_entry.id   AF-D5SU48-F1
#
_cell.length_a   1.000
_cell.length_b   1.000
_cell.length_c   1.000
_cell.angle_alpha   90.00
_cell.angle_beta   90.00
_cell.angle_gamma   90.00
#
_symmetry.space_group_name_H-M   'P 1'
#
loop_
_entity.id
_entity.type
_entity.pdbx_description
1 polymer ?
#
loop_
_entity_poly.entity_id
_entity_poly.type
_entity_poly.pdbx_seq_one_letter_code
_entity_poly.pdbx_strand_id
1 'polypeptide(L)'
;MFLPPPDLTALGNCGWLPGTRSFSTQRVRRFGGFTLPELLVSMMIFSLLSAVIGSLSLAVHTAWTFSESMERARHESDAFHQRLNWMIRQAATYRDSSGVRQPGMFVIEQWGTAGLSTDSSGDLLILWSGGANGNLAGGDFPNRTPLLSELVVYTWDAAPAPVLESQSESSPLQTTARRLVEVTFPEDSQTVSFDAANFAATIREAVLSPAARRLPIITRLAITPLESTGNPSAPSFRGAIRFQLRQSPSPNELASAVRGSQAWKELPWYGGFCSNSAGQRVSHISWQIAMDPHASSAVSLASGGANSASTGLLSGSQGVNLFVGSALKSWLHEGS
;
A
#
# COMPACT_ATOMS: atom_id res chain seq x y z
N MET A 1 21.71 -9.78 -18.32
CA MET A 1 21.68 -9.61 -19.78
C MET A 1 21.76 -8.12 -20.03
N PHE A 2 22.99 -7.60 -20.17
CA PHE A 2 23.28 -6.17 -20.31
C PHE A 2 23.58 -5.89 -21.78
N LEU A 3 22.86 -4.95 -22.39
CA LEU A 3 23.19 -4.42 -23.71
C LEU A 3 24.25 -3.30 -23.54
N PRO A 4 25.30 -3.25 -24.37
CA PRO A 4 26.25 -2.14 -24.40
C PRO A 4 25.71 -0.95 -25.23
N PRO A 5 26.24 0.27 -25.03
CA PRO A 5 25.85 1.45 -25.81
C PRO A 5 26.47 1.44 -27.23
N PRO A 6 25.91 2.17 -28.21
CA PRO A 6 26.45 2.22 -29.56
C PRO A 6 27.67 3.16 -29.68
N ASP A 7 28.71 2.67 -30.34
CA ASP A 7 29.91 3.40 -30.73
C ASP A 7 29.63 4.46 -31.81
N LEU A 8 30.08 5.69 -31.57
CA LEU A 8 29.96 6.85 -32.48
C LEU A 8 31.23 7.10 -33.32
N THR A 9 32.01 6.07 -33.60
CA THR A 9 33.27 6.19 -34.35
C THR A 9 33.34 5.24 -35.52
N ALA A 10 32.48 5.44 -36.52
CA ALA A 10 32.68 4.86 -37.85
C ALA A 10 32.03 5.76 -38.90
N LEU A 11 32.84 6.60 -39.53
CA LEU A 11 32.90 6.84 -40.99
C LEU A 11 33.55 8.21 -41.24
N GLY A 12 34.87 8.23 -41.11
CA GLY A 12 35.72 9.21 -41.77
C GLY A 12 36.16 8.67 -43.13
N ASN A 13 35.96 9.51 -44.16
CA ASN A 13 36.75 9.65 -45.38
C ASN A 13 37.01 8.45 -46.30
N CYS A 14 36.57 8.58 -47.57
CA CYS A 14 37.48 8.85 -48.69
C CYS A 14 36.69 9.00 -50.01
N GLY A 15 37.07 9.99 -50.83
CA GLY A 15 36.58 10.09 -52.22
C GLY A 15 36.63 11.50 -52.81
N TRP A 16 37.83 12.05 -53.00
CA TRP A 16 38.06 13.18 -53.91
C TRP A 16 38.01 12.68 -55.36
N LEU A 17 37.33 13.41 -56.26
CA LEU A 17 37.80 13.82 -57.59
C LEU A 17 36.74 14.74 -58.27
N PRO A 18 37.13 15.57 -59.25
CA PRO A 18 36.57 16.89 -59.51
C PRO A 18 35.52 16.90 -60.62
N GLY A 19 34.55 17.78 -60.48
CA GLY A 19 33.55 18.06 -61.50
C GLY A 19 33.00 19.46 -61.32
N THR A 20 33.62 20.42 -61.98
CA THR A 20 33.10 21.78 -62.16
C THR A 20 31.74 21.73 -62.85
N ARG A 21 30.67 21.90 -62.08
CA ARG A 21 29.34 22.25 -62.61
C ARG A 21 28.95 23.61 -62.10
N SER A 22 28.97 24.54 -63.04
CA SER A 22 28.35 25.87 -63.00
C SER A 22 27.02 25.85 -62.25
N PHE A 23 26.96 26.54 -61.11
CA PHE A 23 25.69 26.90 -60.49
C PHE A 23 25.05 28.00 -61.34
N SER A 24 24.17 27.60 -62.25
CA SER A 24 23.18 28.52 -62.79
C SER A 24 22.35 29.03 -61.62
N THR A 25 22.41 30.34 -61.39
CA THR A 25 21.54 31.07 -60.48
C THR A 25 20.08 30.83 -60.87
N GLN A 26 19.43 29.88 -60.21
CA GLN A 26 18.01 29.67 -60.32
C GLN A 26 17.34 30.92 -59.73
N ARG A 27 16.78 31.76 -60.61
CA ARG A 27 16.05 32.97 -60.23
C ARG A 27 15.06 32.63 -59.13
N VAL A 28 15.27 33.20 -57.95
CA VAL A 28 14.25 33.33 -56.91
C VAL A 28 13.05 33.99 -57.57
N ARG A 29 11.98 33.23 -57.78
CA ARG A 29 10.67 33.82 -58.10
C ARG A 29 10.36 34.76 -56.94
N ARG A 30 10.17 36.04 -57.27
CA ARG A 30 9.75 37.08 -56.34
C ARG A 30 8.53 36.58 -55.57
N PHE A 31 8.65 36.50 -54.25
CA PHE A 31 7.51 36.39 -53.36
C PHE A 31 6.59 37.58 -53.66
N GLY A 32 5.41 37.31 -54.23
CA GLY A 32 4.30 38.24 -54.15
C GLY A 32 3.99 38.42 -52.67
N GLY A 33 4.01 39.66 -52.18
CA GLY A 33 3.67 39.95 -50.79
C GLY A 33 2.25 39.45 -50.51
N PHE A 34 2.08 38.71 -49.42
CA PHE A 34 0.77 38.32 -48.93
C PHE A 34 -0.07 39.57 -48.71
N THR A 35 -1.30 39.55 -49.19
CA THR A 35 -2.25 40.60 -48.88
C THR A 35 -2.55 40.57 -47.38
N LEU A 36 -2.78 41.74 -46.76
CA LEU A 36 -3.12 41.85 -45.33
C LEU A 36 -4.21 40.84 -44.87
N PRO A 37 -5.30 40.59 -45.62
CA PRO A 37 -6.26 39.54 -45.25
C PRO A 37 -5.68 38.12 -45.26
N GLU A 38 -4.76 37.76 -46.16
CA GLU A 38 -4.11 36.44 -46.16
C GLU A 38 -3.19 36.26 -44.93
N LEU A 39 -2.54 37.33 -44.48
CA LEU A 39 -1.71 37.30 -43.27
C LEU A 39 -2.60 37.12 -42.02
N LEU A 40 -3.74 37.80 -41.95
CA LEU A 40 -4.69 37.62 -40.85
C LEU A 40 -5.28 36.20 -40.80
N VAL A 41 -5.67 35.64 -41.95
CA VAL A 41 -6.19 34.27 -42.04
C VAL A 41 -5.12 33.24 -41.64
N SER A 42 -3.88 33.40 -42.11
CA SER A 42 -2.79 32.48 -41.74
C SER A 42 -2.44 32.54 -40.25
N MET A 43 -2.43 33.73 -39.64
CA MET A 43 -2.22 33.92 -38.20
C MET A 43 -3.36 33.27 -37.38
N MET A 44 -4.61 33.40 -37.83
CA MET A 44 -5.75 32.76 -37.18
C MET A 44 -5.65 31.23 -37.24
N ILE A 45 -5.36 30.66 -38.41
CA ILE A 45 -5.18 29.20 -38.57
C ILE A 45 -4.02 28.70 -37.70
N PHE A 46 -2.89 29.43 -37.67
CA PHE A 46 -1.74 29.05 -36.85
C PHE A 46 -2.05 29.10 -35.36
N SER A 47 -2.83 30.09 -34.91
CA SER A 47 -3.29 30.17 -33.52
C SER A 47 -4.20 29.01 -33.13
N LEU A 48 -5.13 28.61 -34.02
CA LEU A 48 -6.00 27.46 -33.81
C LEU A 48 -5.22 26.15 -33.78
N LEU A 49 -4.28 25.95 -34.71
CA LEU A 49 -3.41 24.77 -34.72
C LEU A 49 -2.55 24.70 -33.45
N SER A 50 -2.01 25.83 -33.00
CA SER A 50 -1.23 25.91 -31.77
C SER A 50 -2.07 25.58 -30.55
N ALA A 51 -3.32 26.06 -30.48
CA ALA A 51 -4.26 25.71 -29.42
C ALA A 51 -4.59 24.21 -29.41
N VAL A 52 -4.84 23.60 -30.58
CA VAL A 52 -5.10 22.16 -30.72
C VAL A 52 -3.89 21.34 -30.27
N ILE A 53 -2.68 21.66 -30.75
CA ILE A 53 -1.45 20.97 -30.35
C ILE A 53 -1.20 21.12 -28.85
N GLY A 54 -1.43 22.31 -28.29
CA GLY A 54 -1.33 22.56 -26.85
C GLY A 54 -2.29 21.68 -26.04
N SER A 55 -3.55 21.58 -26.48
CA SER A 55 -4.56 20.72 -25.82
C SER A 55 -4.20 19.23 -25.90
N LEU A 56 -3.67 18.77 -27.04
CA LEU A 56 -3.26 17.39 -27.22
C LEU A 56 -2.02 17.05 -26.39
N SER A 57 -1.05 17.97 -26.31
CA SER A 57 0.13 17.83 -25.45
C SER A 57 -0.27 17.70 -23.98
N LEU A 58 -1.22 18.54 -23.52
CA LEU A 58 -1.74 18.46 -22.16
C LEU A 58 -2.47 17.12 -21.93
N ALA A 59 -3.31 16.69 -22.86
CA ALA A 59 -4.01 15.41 -22.77
C ALA A 59 -3.03 14.23 -22.67
N VAL A 60 -2.00 14.19 -23.52
CA VAL A 60 -0.96 13.14 -23.48
C VAL A 60 -0.20 13.18 -22.16
N HIS A 61 0.15 14.37 -21.66
CA HIS A 61 0.83 14.51 -20.38
C HIS A 61 -0.04 13.99 -19.21
N THR A 62 -1.32 14.36 -19.18
CA THR A 62 -2.25 13.86 -18.15
C THR A 62 -2.43 12.34 -18.22
N ALA A 63 -2.53 11.76 -19.42
CA ALA A 63 -2.63 10.32 -19.61
C ALA A 63 -1.36 9.57 -19.18
N TRP A 64 -0.18 10.14 -19.46
CA TRP A 64 1.11 9.60 -19.02
C TRP A 64 1.21 9.59 -17.49
N THR A 65 0.95 10.74 -16.85
CA THR A 65 1.02 10.86 -15.37
C THR A 65 0.04 9.93 -14.67
N PHE A 66 -1.17 9.75 -15.23
CA PHE A 66 -2.14 8.78 -14.73
C PHE A 66 -1.59 7.35 -14.80
N SER A 67 -1.10 6.93 -15.97
CA SER A 67 -0.56 5.58 -16.17
C SER A 67 0.62 5.30 -15.23
N GLU A 68 1.54 6.24 -15.10
CA GLU A 68 2.69 6.14 -14.20
C GLU A 68 2.25 6.05 -12.72
N SER A 69 1.25 6.83 -12.31
CA SER A 69 0.72 6.77 -10.95
C SER A 69 0.05 5.43 -10.63
N MET A 70 -0.63 4.84 -11.62
CA MET A 70 -1.28 3.54 -11.51
C MET A 70 -0.26 2.40 -11.38
N GLU A 71 0.79 2.44 -12.20
CA GLU A 71 1.90 1.46 -12.14
C GLU A 71 2.59 1.51 -10.78
N ARG A 72 2.87 2.70 -10.25
CA ARG A 72 3.47 2.85 -8.91
C ARG A 72 2.57 2.30 -7.81
N ALA A 73 1.27 2.60 -7.83
CA ALA A 73 0.31 2.07 -6.85
C ALA A 73 0.27 0.53 -6.90
N ARG A 74 0.32 -0.06 -8.10
CA ARG A 74 0.39 -1.50 -8.28
C ARG A 74 1.68 -2.10 -7.71
N HIS A 75 2.83 -1.48 -7.99
CA HIS A 75 4.11 -1.94 -7.43
C HIS A 75 4.15 -1.87 -5.90
N GLU A 76 3.59 -0.82 -5.29
CA GLU A 76 3.45 -0.71 -3.83
C GLU A 76 2.55 -1.83 -3.28
N SER A 77 1.42 -2.11 -3.94
CA SER A 77 0.51 -3.20 -3.58
C SER A 77 1.17 -4.57 -3.67
N ASP A 78 1.89 -4.85 -4.76
CA ASP A 78 2.56 -6.13 -4.98
C ASP A 78 3.69 -6.35 -3.96
N ALA A 79 4.47 -5.29 -3.67
CA ALA A 79 5.50 -5.33 -2.63
C ALA A 79 4.90 -5.59 -1.25
N PHE A 80 3.79 -4.93 -0.91
CA PHE A 80 3.05 -5.20 0.32
C PHE A 80 2.55 -6.63 0.39
N HIS A 81 1.92 -7.13 -0.69
CA HIS A 81 1.39 -8.49 -0.76
C HIS A 81 2.49 -9.55 -0.54
N GLN A 82 3.63 -9.40 -1.22
CA GLN A 82 4.77 -10.31 -1.07
C GLN A 82 5.35 -10.27 0.34
N ARG A 83 5.55 -9.07 0.88
CA ARG A 83 6.08 -8.86 2.23
C ARG A 83 5.17 -9.47 3.29
N LEU A 84 3.86 -9.19 3.21
CA LEU A 84 2.88 -9.74 4.14
C LEU A 84 2.82 -11.27 4.06
N ASN A 85 2.82 -11.85 2.86
CA ASN A 85 2.86 -13.30 2.68
C ASN A 85 4.10 -13.93 3.31
N TRP A 86 5.26 -13.29 3.16
CA TRP A 86 6.50 -13.77 3.77
C TRP A 86 6.41 -13.75 5.30
N MET A 87 5.89 -12.66 5.88
CA MET A 87 5.73 -12.52 7.33
C MET A 87 4.71 -13.48 7.92
N ILE A 88 3.58 -13.70 7.23
CA ILE A 88 2.57 -14.69 7.65
C ILE A 88 3.15 -16.11 7.64
N ARG A 89 3.98 -16.45 6.65
CA ARG A 89 4.67 -17.74 6.61
C ARG A 89 5.64 -17.91 7.77
N GLN A 90 6.27 -16.84 8.22
CA GLN A 90 7.19 -16.84 9.36
C GLN A 90 6.50 -16.77 10.71
N ALA A 91 5.21 -16.44 10.77
CA ALA A 91 4.48 -16.34 12.02
C ALA A 91 4.62 -17.64 12.84
N ALA A 92 5.03 -17.48 14.10
CA ALA A 92 5.15 -18.57 15.06
C ALA A 92 3.78 -19.00 15.60
N THR A 93 3.79 -20.13 16.31
CA THR A 93 2.64 -20.63 17.06
C THR A 93 2.99 -20.63 18.54
N TYR A 94 2.05 -20.24 19.39
CA TYR A 94 2.16 -20.28 20.85
C TYR A 94 1.10 -21.24 21.43
N ARG A 95 1.25 -21.64 22.69
CA ARG A 95 0.20 -22.28 23.47
C ARG A 95 -0.46 -21.22 24.35
N ASP A 96 -1.78 -21.15 24.29
CA ASP A 96 -2.56 -20.32 25.20
C ASP A 96 -2.56 -20.90 26.62
N SER A 97 -3.18 -20.18 27.55
CA SER A 97 -3.40 -20.59 28.95
C SER A 97 -4.16 -21.92 29.11
N SER A 98 -4.88 -22.37 28.07
CA SER A 98 -5.54 -23.69 28.03
C SER A 98 -4.64 -24.81 27.49
N GLY A 99 -3.39 -24.48 27.12
CA GLY A 99 -2.41 -25.39 26.53
C GLY A 99 -2.64 -25.65 25.03
N VAL A 100 -3.61 -24.97 24.42
CA VAL A 100 -3.99 -25.14 23.02
C VAL A 100 -3.06 -24.34 22.12
N ARG A 101 -2.51 -25.00 21.11
CA ARG A 101 -1.63 -24.35 20.12
C ARG A 101 -2.43 -23.44 19.18
N GLN A 102 -2.07 -22.17 19.16
CA GLN A 102 -2.65 -21.10 18.36
C GLN A 102 -1.58 -20.41 17.49
N PRO A 103 -1.95 -19.82 16.34
CA PRO A 103 -1.03 -19.01 15.55
C PRO A 103 -0.84 -17.64 16.22
N GLY A 104 0.38 -17.12 16.22
CA GLY A 104 0.68 -15.77 16.70
C GLY A 104 0.26 -14.71 15.70
N MET A 105 -1.02 -14.69 15.32
CA MET A 105 -1.59 -13.75 14.36
C MET A 105 -2.94 -13.25 14.86
N PHE A 106 -3.12 -11.94 14.89
CA PHE A 106 -4.33 -11.31 15.42
C PHE A 106 -4.73 -10.10 14.60
N VAL A 107 -6.03 -9.86 14.50
CA VAL A 107 -6.55 -8.63 13.92
C VAL A 107 -7.33 -7.90 15.00
N ILE A 108 -7.07 -6.60 15.17
CA ILE A 108 -7.82 -5.73 16.08
C ILE A 108 -8.20 -4.44 15.37
N GLU A 109 -9.17 -3.72 15.92
CA GLU A 109 -9.49 -2.37 15.51
C GLU A 109 -8.62 -1.37 16.28
N GLN A 110 -8.05 -0.42 15.54
CA GLN A 110 -7.16 0.61 16.08
C GLN A 110 -7.86 1.55 17.07
N TRP A 111 -9.16 1.81 16.89
CA TRP A 111 -9.98 2.62 17.81
C TRP A 111 -11.28 1.97 18.27
N GLY A 112 -11.38 0.65 18.14
CA GLY A 112 -12.50 -0.10 18.69
C GLY A 112 -12.33 -0.34 20.19
N THR A 113 -13.44 -0.39 20.92
CA THR A 113 -13.50 -0.93 22.29
C THR A 113 -13.66 -2.46 22.29
N ALA A 114 -13.91 -3.07 21.14
CA ALA A 114 -14.03 -4.51 20.99
C ALA A 114 -12.71 -5.21 21.36
N GLY A 115 -12.82 -6.26 22.18
CA GLY A 115 -11.71 -7.13 22.57
C GLY A 115 -11.24 -8.03 21.42
N LEU A 116 -10.28 -8.92 21.68
CA LEU A 116 -9.89 -9.91 20.68
C LEU A 116 -11.04 -10.86 20.40
N SER A 117 -11.43 -10.98 19.12
CA SER A 117 -12.17 -12.13 18.62
C SER A 117 -11.28 -12.92 17.67
N THR A 118 -11.50 -14.24 17.62
CA THR A 118 -10.73 -15.18 16.79
C THR A 118 -11.19 -15.17 15.33
N ASP A 119 -12.43 -14.70 15.10
CA ASP A 119 -12.92 -14.17 13.84
C ASP A 119 -13.07 -12.66 13.97
N SER A 120 -11.96 -11.93 13.83
CA SER A 120 -11.94 -10.48 13.91
C SER A 120 -11.71 -9.85 12.54
N SER A 121 -12.33 -8.69 12.36
CA SER A 121 -12.00 -7.78 11.27
C SER A 121 -11.59 -6.45 11.86
N GLY A 122 -10.57 -5.83 11.29
CA GLY A 122 -10.00 -4.59 11.82
C GLY A 122 -9.00 -3.99 10.84
N ASP A 123 -8.34 -2.92 11.24
CA ASP A 123 -7.31 -2.21 10.47
C ASP A 123 -5.89 -2.46 10.98
N LEU A 124 -5.74 -3.16 12.09
CA LEU A 124 -4.46 -3.46 12.71
C LEU A 124 -4.25 -4.98 12.71
N LEU A 125 -3.29 -5.44 11.91
CA LEU A 125 -2.84 -6.84 11.87
C LEU A 125 -1.55 -6.99 12.67
N ILE A 126 -1.53 -7.94 13.58
CA ILE A 126 -0.42 -8.24 14.47
C ILE A 126 0.11 -9.62 14.10
N LEU A 127 1.42 -9.72 13.87
CA LEU A 127 2.11 -10.96 13.56
C LEU A 127 3.28 -11.16 14.53
N TRP A 128 3.39 -12.37 15.06
CA TRP A 128 4.55 -12.79 15.82
C TRP A 128 5.54 -13.52 14.90
N SER A 129 6.41 -12.75 14.27
CA SER A 129 7.32 -13.22 13.23
C SER A 129 8.78 -12.91 13.52
N GLY A 130 9.12 -12.35 14.69
CA GLY A 130 10.51 -12.02 15.04
C GLY A 130 10.92 -10.59 14.67
N GLY A 131 9.96 -9.67 14.72
CA GLY A 131 10.20 -8.24 14.51
C GLY A 131 10.62 -7.92 13.07
N ALA A 132 11.34 -6.82 12.90
CA ALA A 132 11.80 -6.33 11.58
C ALA A 132 12.71 -7.32 10.83
N ASN A 133 13.39 -8.21 11.55
CA ASN A 133 14.41 -9.10 11.01
C ASN A 133 13.89 -10.53 10.76
N GLY A 134 12.64 -10.83 11.12
CA GLY A 134 12.07 -12.17 10.94
C GLY A 134 12.67 -13.24 11.88
N ASN A 135 13.41 -12.83 12.91
CA ASN A 135 14.14 -13.74 13.81
C ASN A 135 13.54 -13.68 15.20
N LEU A 136 12.89 -14.77 15.60
CA LEU A 136 12.36 -14.93 16.94
C LEU A 136 13.53 -15.19 17.91
N ALA A 137 13.55 -14.52 19.05
CA ALA A 137 14.56 -14.74 20.07
C ALA A 137 14.21 -15.98 20.92
N GLY A 138 15.22 -16.73 21.38
CA GLY A 138 15.02 -17.93 22.21
C GLY A 138 14.50 -19.15 21.43
N GLY A 139 14.62 -20.35 22.02
CA GLY A 139 14.42 -21.63 21.32
C GLY A 139 13.13 -22.41 21.64
N ASP A 140 12.21 -21.88 22.44
CA ASP A 140 10.99 -22.59 22.89
C ASP A 140 9.70 -21.82 22.54
N PHE A 141 9.46 -21.62 21.25
CA PHE A 141 8.33 -20.83 20.73
C PHE A 141 6.94 -21.32 21.16
N PRO A 142 6.60 -22.62 21.18
CA PRO A 142 5.25 -23.02 21.56
C PRO A 142 4.94 -22.77 23.04
N ASN A 143 5.94 -22.70 23.93
CA ASN A 143 5.70 -22.59 25.37
C ASN A 143 6.06 -21.23 25.97
N ARG A 144 6.48 -20.26 25.15
CA ARG A 144 6.83 -18.91 25.61
C ARG A 144 5.83 -17.86 25.13
N THR A 145 5.72 -16.80 25.91
CA THR A 145 5.05 -15.57 25.47
C THR A 145 5.93 -14.79 24.50
N PRO A 146 5.35 -14.14 23.47
CA PRO A 146 6.08 -13.26 22.59
C PRO A 146 6.65 -12.06 23.35
N LEU A 147 7.77 -11.53 22.85
CA LEU A 147 8.25 -10.21 23.23
C LEU A 147 7.65 -9.17 22.29
N LEU A 148 7.44 -7.95 22.77
CA LEU A 148 6.93 -6.87 21.94
C LEU A 148 7.87 -6.57 20.75
N SER A 149 9.19 -6.65 20.95
CA SER A 149 10.21 -6.57 19.87
C SER A 149 10.09 -7.62 18.77
N GLU A 150 9.40 -8.73 19.03
CA GLU A 150 9.20 -9.80 18.06
C GLU A 150 7.89 -9.65 17.27
N LEU A 151 7.05 -8.70 17.68
CA LEU A 151 5.81 -8.40 17.00
C LEU A 151 6.05 -7.45 15.84
N VAL A 152 5.33 -7.71 14.76
CA VAL A 152 5.23 -6.83 13.61
C VAL A 152 3.78 -6.47 13.43
N VAL A 153 3.51 -5.18 13.36
CA VAL A 153 2.15 -4.65 13.26
C VAL A 153 1.99 -3.94 11.93
N TYR A 154 1.00 -4.35 11.14
CA TYR A 154 0.57 -3.63 9.94
C TYR A 154 -0.65 -2.81 10.27
N THR A 155 -0.53 -1.49 10.08
CA THR A 155 -1.62 -0.54 10.28
C THR A 155 -1.38 0.66 9.39
N TRP A 156 -2.40 1.47 9.19
CA TRP A 156 -2.20 2.78 8.62
C TRP A 156 -1.58 3.73 9.66
N ASP A 157 -0.86 4.74 9.18
CA ASP A 157 -0.09 5.63 10.04
C ASP A 157 -1.01 6.65 10.72
N ALA A 158 -1.41 6.32 11.95
CA ALA A 158 -2.20 7.20 12.78
C ALA A 158 -1.37 8.09 13.70
N ALA A 159 -0.04 8.03 13.61
CA ALA A 159 0.78 8.92 14.39
C ALA A 159 0.47 10.37 13.97
N PRO A 160 0.34 11.31 14.92
CA PRO A 160 0.31 12.72 14.58
C PRO A 160 1.58 13.03 13.79
N ALA A 161 1.43 13.63 12.61
CA ALA A 161 2.57 14.02 11.80
C ALA A 161 3.51 14.87 12.66
N PRO A 162 4.83 14.57 12.74
CA PRO A 162 5.77 15.58 13.22
C PRO A 162 5.63 16.76 12.25
N VAL A 163 5.20 17.91 12.77
CA VAL A 163 5.20 19.18 12.03
C VAL A 163 6.66 19.50 11.74
N LEU A 164 7.16 18.99 10.61
CA LEU A 164 8.42 19.45 10.06
C LEU A 164 8.16 20.90 9.61
N GLU A 165 8.72 21.85 10.36
CA GLU A 165 8.59 23.32 10.23
C GLU A 165 9.07 23.90 8.87
N SER A 166 9.11 23.12 7.79
CA SER A 166 9.66 23.56 6.49
C SER A 166 8.79 23.26 5.27
N GLN A 167 7.50 22.94 5.45
CA GLN A 167 6.55 22.97 4.34
C GLN A 167 5.47 24.02 4.55
N SER A 168 5.51 25.01 3.67
CA SER A 168 4.58 26.15 3.51
C SER A 168 3.13 25.84 3.88
N GLU A 169 2.54 26.73 4.67
CA GLU A 169 1.20 26.76 5.29
C GLU A 169 -0.01 26.70 4.34
N SER A 170 0.12 26.23 3.10
CA SER A 170 -0.97 26.27 2.11
C SER A 170 -1.48 24.90 1.65
N SER A 171 -1.11 23.80 2.31
CA SER A 171 -1.62 22.46 1.96
C SER A 171 -2.38 21.84 3.15
N PRO A 172 -3.71 21.96 3.20
CA PRO A 172 -4.49 21.34 4.27
C PRO A 172 -4.44 19.82 4.05
N LEU A 173 -4.11 19.06 5.11
CA LEU A 173 -4.12 17.59 5.17
C LEU A 173 -2.97 16.83 4.44
N GLN A 174 -1.72 17.00 4.88
CA GLN A 174 -0.81 15.84 4.89
C GLN A 174 -1.23 14.90 6.02
N THR A 175 -2.35 14.19 5.84
CA THR A 175 -2.76 13.15 6.77
C THR A 175 -1.79 11.98 6.64
N THR A 176 -1.00 11.71 7.69
CA THR A 176 -0.21 10.49 7.85
C THR A 176 -1.04 9.23 7.54
N ALA A 177 -2.36 9.29 7.75
CA ALA A 177 -3.35 8.26 7.39
C ALA A 177 -3.32 7.77 5.92
N ARG A 178 -2.66 8.48 4.99
CA ARG A 178 -2.40 8.02 3.61
C ARG A 178 -1.32 6.95 3.51
N ARG A 179 -0.65 6.60 4.60
CA ARG A 179 0.45 5.63 4.61
C ARG A 179 0.02 4.35 5.28
N LEU A 180 0.33 3.21 4.66
CA LEU A 180 0.37 1.93 5.36
C LEU A 180 1.78 1.72 5.89
N VAL A 181 1.89 1.47 7.19
CA VAL A 181 3.15 1.29 7.89
C VAL A 181 3.27 -0.10 8.48
N GLU A 182 4.48 -0.62 8.43
CA GLU A 182 4.94 -1.71 9.28
C GLU A 182 5.55 -1.10 10.54
N VAL A 183 5.00 -1.46 11.68
CA VAL A 183 5.41 -0.98 13.00
C VAL A 183 6.12 -2.11 13.73
N THR A 184 7.30 -1.82 14.26
CA THR A 184 8.17 -2.75 14.97
C THR A 184 8.72 -2.08 16.24
N PHE A 185 9.12 -2.88 17.23
CA PHE A 185 9.48 -2.39 18.56
C PHE A 185 10.89 -2.87 18.97
N PRO A 186 11.95 -2.50 18.23
CA PRO A 186 13.25 -3.18 18.32
C PRO A 186 13.90 -3.16 19.71
N GLU A 187 13.63 -2.13 20.51
CA GLU A 187 14.22 -1.94 21.84
C GLU A 187 13.33 -2.45 22.97
N ASP A 188 12.13 -2.95 22.65
CA ASP A 188 11.14 -3.34 23.64
C ASP A 188 11.24 -4.82 24.01
N SER A 189 11.67 -5.08 25.24
CA SER A 189 11.80 -6.43 25.81
C SER A 189 10.60 -6.86 26.65
N GLN A 190 9.51 -6.08 26.65
CA GLN A 190 8.31 -6.44 27.39
C GLN A 190 7.68 -7.71 26.81
N THR A 191 7.31 -8.64 27.68
CA THR A 191 6.51 -9.80 27.30
C THR A 191 5.05 -9.39 27.13
N VAL A 192 4.43 -9.91 26.08
CA VAL A 192 3.03 -9.63 25.75
C VAL A 192 2.27 -10.94 25.77
N SER A 193 1.22 -11.04 26.58
CA SER A 193 0.34 -12.21 26.54
C SER A 193 -0.83 -11.95 25.61
N PHE A 194 -1.04 -12.82 24.64
CA PHE A 194 -2.18 -12.76 23.72
C PHE A 194 -3.52 -13.00 24.41
N ASP A 195 -3.51 -13.70 25.55
CA ASP A 195 -4.70 -14.00 26.35
C ASP A 195 -5.05 -12.87 27.32
N ALA A 196 -4.20 -11.84 27.43
CA ALA A 196 -4.43 -10.75 28.36
C ALA A 196 -5.62 -9.89 27.93
N ALA A 197 -6.52 -9.59 28.87
CA ALA A 197 -7.70 -8.76 28.60
C ALA A 197 -7.35 -7.36 28.08
N ASN A 198 -6.17 -6.85 28.43
CA ASN A 198 -5.65 -5.55 27.99
C ASN A 198 -4.75 -5.63 26.73
N PHE A 199 -4.56 -6.80 26.12
CA PHE A 199 -3.67 -6.97 24.96
C PHE A 199 -3.93 -5.94 23.87
N ALA A 200 -5.19 -5.78 23.46
CA ALA A 200 -5.55 -4.84 22.40
C ALA A 200 -5.23 -3.39 22.78
N ALA A 201 -5.41 -3.00 24.05
CA ALA A 201 -5.05 -1.67 24.53
C ALA A 201 -3.52 -1.47 24.54
N THR A 202 -2.77 -2.45 25.06
CA THR A 202 -1.30 -2.43 25.09
C THR A 202 -0.70 -2.29 23.70
N ILE A 203 -1.22 -3.02 22.70
CA ILE A 203 -0.72 -2.91 21.33
C ILE A 203 -1.03 -1.55 20.71
N ARG A 204 -2.23 -0.99 20.92
CA ARG A 204 -2.55 0.36 20.44
C ARG A 204 -1.64 1.42 21.04
N GLU A 205 -1.40 1.35 22.35
CA GLU A 205 -0.49 2.26 23.06
C GLU A 205 0.94 2.12 22.52
N ALA A 206 1.42 0.88 22.33
CA ALA A 206 2.72 0.62 21.73
C ALA A 206 2.83 1.20 20.32
N VAL A 207 1.82 0.98 19.46
CA VAL A 207 1.80 1.51 18.09
C VAL A 207 1.82 3.03 18.04
N LEU A 208 1.26 3.71 19.02
CA LEU A 208 1.29 5.17 19.13
C LEU A 208 2.56 5.69 19.83
N SER A 209 3.34 4.82 20.47
CA SER A 209 4.56 5.19 21.18
C SER A 209 5.62 5.80 20.25
N PRO A 210 6.41 6.79 20.72
CA PRO A 210 7.55 7.30 19.98
C PRO A 210 8.68 6.26 19.83
N ALA A 211 8.73 5.24 20.69
CA ALA A 211 9.72 4.15 20.61
C ALA A 211 9.45 3.18 19.45
N ALA A 212 8.25 3.23 18.86
CA ALA A 212 7.89 2.36 17.74
C ALA A 212 8.59 2.80 16.45
N ARG A 213 9.29 1.87 15.80
CA ARG A 213 9.90 2.09 14.49
C ARG A 213 8.86 1.82 13.41
N ARG A 214 8.61 2.82 12.56
CA ARG A 214 7.62 2.77 11.48
C ARG A 214 8.31 2.75 10.13
N LEU A 215 7.97 1.78 9.30
CA LEU A 215 8.43 1.66 7.92
C LEU A 215 7.23 1.82 6.98
N PRO A 216 7.13 2.92 6.22
CA PRO A 216 6.06 3.08 5.23
C PRO A 216 6.24 2.08 4.10
N ILE A 217 5.21 1.29 3.82
CA ILE A 217 5.17 0.33 2.71
C ILE A 217 4.34 0.88 1.56
N ILE A 218 3.18 1.47 1.88
CA ILE A 218 2.30 2.10 0.91
C ILE A 218 2.20 3.56 1.28
N THR A 219 2.32 4.45 0.30
CA THR A 219 2.28 5.91 0.52
C THR A 219 1.01 6.57 -0.02
N ARG A 220 0.18 5.77 -0.69
CA ARG A 220 -0.99 6.18 -1.47
C ARG A 220 -2.28 5.52 -1.00
N LEU A 221 -2.39 5.23 0.30
CA LEU A 221 -3.60 4.68 0.88
C LEU A 221 -4.74 5.71 0.75
N ALA A 222 -5.89 5.28 0.24
CA ALA A 222 -7.08 6.10 0.24
C ALA A 222 -7.51 6.35 1.69
N ILE A 223 -8.11 7.51 1.95
CA ILE A 223 -8.57 7.89 3.28
C ILE A 223 -10.08 7.98 3.31
N THR A 224 -10.67 7.59 4.43
CA THR A 224 -12.11 7.70 4.71
C THR A 224 -12.28 8.62 5.92
N PRO A 225 -13.16 9.63 5.90
CA PRO A 225 -13.44 10.41 7.10
C PRO A 225 -14.00 9.49 8.19
N LEU A 226 -13.49 9.63 9.41
CA LEU A 226 -14.07 8.94 10.56
C LEU A 226 -15.27 9.79 11.02
N GLU A 227 -16.47 9.20 11.05
CA GLU A 227 -17.61 9.87 11.71
C GLU A 227 -17.23 10.09 13.17
N SER A 228 -17.33 11.33 13.64
CA SER A 228 -16.88 11.79 14.96
C SER A 228 -17.57 11.01 16.09
N THR A 229 -16.99 9.88 16.48
CA THR A 229 -17.38 9.11 17.66
C THR A 229 -16.74 9.72 18.89
N GLY A 230 -17.12 10.96 19.23
CA GLY A 230 -16.96 11.59 20.55
C GLY A 230 -15.54 11.72 21.13
N ASN A 231 -14.50 11.22 20.47
CA ASN A 231 -13.12 11.27 20.95
C ASN A 231 -12.33 12.33 20.17
N PRO A 232 -12.06 13.51 20.76
CA PRO A 232 -11.36 14.62 20.10
C PRO A 232 -9.87 14.32 19.81
N SER A 233 -9.34 13.19 20.28
CA SER A 233 -7.94 12.79 20.07
C SER A 233 -7.73 11.80 18.92
N ALA A 234 -8.80 11.28 18.30
CA ALA A 234 -8.69 10.40 17.14
C ALA A 234 -8.43 11.24 15.86
N PRO A 235 -7.58 10.77 14.94
CA PRO A 235 -7.44 11.43 13.64
C PRO A 235 -8.79 11.44 12.90
N SER A 236 -9.11 12.57 12.29
CA SER A 236 -10.37 12.77 11.55
C SER A 236 -10.49 11.93 10.27
N PHE A 237 -9.41 11.24 9.90
CA PHE A 237 -9.32 10.39 8.71
C PHE A 237 -8.70 9.04 9.06
N ARG A 238 -9.26 7.99 8.48
CA ARG A 238 -8.79 6.61 8.55
C ARG A 238 -8.24 6.12 7.22
N GLY A 239 -7.13 5.40 7.26
CA GLY A 239 -6.62 4.68 6.10
C GLY A 239 -7.57 3.56 5.68
N ALA A 240 -7.88 3.46 4.38
CA ALA A 240 -8.80 2.48 3.82
C ALA A 240 -8.13 1.09 3.71
N ILE A 241 -7.90 0.47 4.86
CA ILE A 241 -7.42 -0.90 4.99
C ILE A 241 -8.32 -1.71 5.91
N ARG A 242 -8.54 -2.97 5.54
CA ARG A 242 -9.24 -3.95 6.36
C ARG A 242 -8.53 -5.29 6.29
N PHE A 243 -8.24 -5.86 7.44
CA PHE A 243 -7.83 -7.23 7.64
C PHE A 243 -9.00 -8.04 8.17
N GLN A 244 -9.02 -9.32 7.84
CA GLN A 244 -9.94 -10.29 8.39
C GLN A 244 -9.18 -11.59 8.62
N LEU A 245 -9.21 -12.07 9.85
CA LEU A 245 -8.68 -13.37 10.24
C LEU A 245 -9.85 -14.34 10.40
N ARG A 246 -9.70 -15.53 9.83
CA ARG A 246 -10.61 -16.66 10.05
C ARG A 246 -9.80 -17.90 10.38
N GLN A 247 -10.28 -18.71 11.30
CA GLN A 247 -9.65 -19.99 11.67
C GLN A 247 -10.59 -21.15 11.37
N SER A 248 -10.04 -22.23 10.81
CA SER A 248 -10.79 -23.48 10.55
C SER A 248 -10.03 -24.67 11.14
N PRO A 249 -10.63 -25.42 12.08
CA PRO A 249 -11.82 -25.08 12.85
C PRO A 249 -11.62 -23.84 13.74
N SER A 250 -12.73 -23.16 14.05
CA SER A 250 -12.72 -22.00 14.94
C SER A 250 -12.46 -22.42 16.39
N PRO A 251 -11.95 -21.54 17.26
CA PRO A 251 -11.70 -21.87 18.67
C PRO A 251 -12.95 -22.27 19.44
N ASN A 252 -14.11 -21.70 19.10
CA ASN A 252 -15.38 -22.05 19.73
C ASN A 252 -15.84 -23.46 19.35
N GLU A 253 -15.71 -23.83 18.08
CA GLU A 253 -15.99 -25.19 17.60
C GLU A 253 -15.06 -26.20 18.29
N LEU A 254 -13.78 -25.89 18.43
CA LEU A 254 -12.82 -26.74 19.16
C LEU A 254 -13.16 -26.88 20.64
N ALA A 255 -13.54 -25.79 21.30
CA ALA A 255 -13.94 -25.83 22.70
C ALA A 255 -15.20 -26.69 22.93
N SER A 256 -16.08 -26.78 21.92
CA SER A 256 -17.31 -27.58 22.00
C SER A 256 -17.13 -29.06 21.67
N ALA A 257 -16.06 -29.44 20.98
CA ALA A 257 -15.85 -30.80 20.48
C ALA A 257 -14.92 -31.63 21.39
N VAL A 258 -15.42 -32.78 21.88
CA VAL A 258 -14.61 -33.72 22.68
C VAL A 258 -13.75 -34.59 21.77
N ARG A 259 -12.46 -34.72 22.06
CA ARG A 259 -11.52 -35.57 21.30
C ARG A 259 -12.03 -37.00 21.13
N GLY A 260 -11.80 -37.56 19.94
CA GLY A 260 -12.22 -38.91 19.57
C GLY A 260 -13.73 -39.08 19.35
N SER A 261 -14.56 -38.08 19.71
CA SER A 261 -15.99 -38.10 19.40
C SER A 261 -16.25 -37.95 17.90
N GLN A 262 -17.48 -38.25 17.50
CA GLN A 262 -17.94 -37.97 16.14
C GLN A 262 -17.89 -36.47 15.83
N ALA A 263 -18.30 -35.61 16.77
CA ALA A 263 -18.24 -34.15 16.63
C ALA A 263 -16.81 -33.65 16.35
N TRP A 264 -15.79 -34.25 16.97
CA TRP A 264 -14.39 -33.92 16.69
C TRP A 264 -13.97 -34.26 15.27
N LYS A 265 -14.40 -35.41 14.73
CA LYS A 265 -14.07 -35.82 13.36
C LYS A 265 -14.84 -35.01 12.31
N GLU A 266 -16.00 -34.48 12.68
CA GLU A 266 -16.86 -33.65 11.82
C GLU A 266 -16.45 -32.18 11.77
N LEU A 267 -15.49 -31.75 12.59
CA LEU A 267 -14.96 -30.40 12.50
C LEU A 267 -14.34 -30.11 11.11
N PRO A 268 -14.36 -28.84 10.64
CA PRO A 268 -13.83 -28.47 9.33
C PRO A 268 -12.30 -28.43 9.33
N TRP A 269 -11.68 -29.60 9.49
CA TRP A 269 -10.24 -29.78 9.42
C TRP A 269 -9.73 -29.47 8.01
N TYR A 270 -8.57 -28.82 7.93
CA TYR A 270 -7.97 -28.53 6.65
C TYR A 270 -7.60 -29.84 5.92
N GLY A 271 -8.13 -30.01 4.70
CA GLY A 271 -7.94 -31.23 3.91
C GLY A 271 -8.55 -32.49 4.52
N GLY A 272 -9.41 -32.37 5.54
CA GLY A 272 -9.97 -33.51 6.27
C GLY A 272 -8.96 -34.26 7.14
N PHE A 273 -7.76 -33.72 7.34
CA PHE A 273 -6.71 -34.39 8.12
C PHE A 273 -6.94 -34.24 9.62
N CYS A 274 -7.53 -35.28 10.22
CA CYS A 274 -7.67 -35.42 11.66
C CYS A 274 -7.40 -36.85 12.13
N SER A 275 -6.97 -36.95 13.38
CA SER A 275 -6.89 -38.19 14.15
C SER A 275 -7.80 -38.06 15.38
N ASN A 276 -7.85 -39.10 16.22
CA ASN A 276 -8.63 -39.03 17.46
C ASN A 276 -8.05 -38.03 18.49
N SER A 277 -6.80 -37.59 18.33
CA SER A 277 -6.08 -36.74 19.29
C SER A 277 -5.53 -35.44 18.71
N ALA A 278 -5.45 -35.31 17.40
CA ALA A 278 -4.87 -34.17 16.72
C ALA A 278 -5.60 -33.88 15.40
N GLY A 279 -5.42 -32.66 14.87
CA GLY A 279 -5.96 -32.30 13.56
C GLY A 279 -5.24 -31.10 12.96
N GLN A 280 -5.27 -30.99 11.64
CA GLN A 280 -4.62 -29.89 10.93
C GLN A 280 -5.52 -28.66 10.92
N ARG A 281 -5.05 -27.58 11.54
CA ARG A 281 -5.72 -26.28 11.55
C ARG A 281 -5.13 -25.35 10.53
N VAL A 282 -5.96 -24.42 10.07
CA VAL A 282 -5.56 -23.36 9.17
C VAL A 282 -6.13 -22.02 9.62
N SER A 283 -5.30 -20.99 9.50
CA SER A 283 -5.69 -19.59 9.57
C SER A 283 -5.64 -19.00 8.18
N HIS A 284 -6.74 -18.38 7.81
CA HIS A 284 -6.87 -17.60 6.60
C HIS A 284 -6.92 -16.12 6.97
N ILE A 285 -5.96 -15.35 6.46
CA ILE A 285 -5.96 -13.90 6.57
C ILE A 285 -6.32 -13.36 5.19
N SER A 286 -7.38 -12.56 5.11
CA SER A 286 -7.71 -11.77 3.94
C SER A 286 -7.56 -10.28 4.24
N TRP A 287 -7.14 -9.52 3.24
CA TRP A 287 -7.02 -8.07 3.36
C TRP A 287 -7.59 -7.36 2.15
N GLN A 288 -8.06 -6.15 2.40
CA GLN A 288 -8.62 -5.23 1.42
C GLN A 288 -7.97 -3.88 1.63
N ILE A 289 -7.39 -3.32 0.58
CA ILE A 289 -6.68 -2.05 0.60
C ILE A 289 -7.20 -1.20 -0.53
N ALA A 290 -7.63 0.01 -0.22
CA ALA A 290 -8.04 0.98 -1.21
C ALA A 290 -6.92 2.01 -1.40
N MET A 291 -6.45 2.21 -2.63
CA MET A 291 -5.38 3.17 -2.94
C MET A 291 -5.89 4.32 -3.79
N ASP A 292 -5.38 5.53 -3.51
CA ASP A 292 -5.59 6.74 -4.30
C ASP A 292 -4.32 7.02 -5.14
N PRO A 293 -4.32 6.72 -6.45
CA PRO A 293 -3.16 6.90 -7.32
C PRO A 293 -2.71 8.36 -7.41
N HIS A 294 -3.63 9.32 -7.18
CA HIS A 294 -3.37 10.75 -7.26
C HIS A 294 -2.84 11.36 -5.96
N ALA A 295 -2.71 10.55 -4.89
CA ALA A 295 -2.34 11.03 -3.57
C ALA A 295 -0.96 11.72 -3.48
N SER A 296 -0.10 11.60 -4.49
CA SER A 296 1.27 12.12 -4.47
C SER A 296 1.53 13.29 -5.43
N SER A 297 0.50 13.97 -5.96
CA SER A 297 0.74 15.02 -6.96
C SER A 297 -0.21 16.20 -6.82
N ALA A 298 -0.08 16.96 -5.73
CA ALA A 298 -0.45 18.38 -5.74
C ALA A 298 0.72 19.20 -6.30
N VAL A 299 1.15 18.93 -7.54
CA VAL A 299 1.86 19.96 -8.32
C VAL A 299 0.76 20.86 -8.86
N SER A 300 0.45 21.89 -8.07
CA SER A 300 -0.29 23.05 -8.54
C SER A 300 0.47 23.63 -9.72
N LEU A 301 0.06 23.30 -10.94
CA LEU A 301 0.33 24.10 -12.12
C LEU A 301 -0.43 25.41 -11.92
N ALA A 302 0.23 26.36 -11.26
CA ALA A 302 -0.19 27.75 -11.24
C ALA A 302 -0.24 28.21 -12.70
N SER A 303 -1.44 28.26 -13.26
CA SER A 303 -1.72 28.87 -14.55
C SER A 303 -1.48 30.38 -14.41
N GLY A 304 -0.27 30.81 -14.74
CA GLY A 304 -0.02 32.22 -15.00
C GLY A 304 -0.69 32.61 -16.31
N GLY A 305 -1.69 33.48 -16.25
CA GLY A 305 -2.02 34.39 -17.35
C GLY A 305 -3.39 34.23 -18.02
N ALA A 306 -4.40 34.82 -17.37
CA ALA A 306 -5.48 35.64 -17.94
C ALA A 306 -6.48 35.03 -18.96
N ASN A 307 -7.73 35.02 -18.50
CA ASN A 307 -8.99 35.18 -19.22
C ASN A 307 -9.49 33.96 -20.02
N SER A 308 -10.40 33.20 -19.42
CA SER A 308 -11.83 33.22 -19.80
C SER A 308 -12.58 32.07 -19.13
N ALA A 309 -13.78 32.37 -18.67
CA ALA A 309 -14.68 31.46 -18.00
C ALA A 309 -15.00 30.22 -18.85
N SER A 310 -14.66 29.03 -18.32
CA SER A 310 -15.42 27.81 -18.55
C SER A 310 -15.13 26.82 -17.43
N THR A 311 -16.11 26.66 -16.53
CA THR A 311 -16.63 25.34 -16.11
C THR A 311 -15.54 24.30 -15.78
N GLY A 312 -15.15 24.08 -14.53
CA GLY A 312 -16.07 23.60 -13.50
C GLY A 312 -16.77 22.31 -13.93
N LEU A 313 -16.03 21.24 -14.27
CA LEU A 313 -16.54 19.85 -14.41
C LEU A 313 -15.41 18.86 -14.79
N LEU A 314 -14.44 18.64 -13.90
CA LEU A 314 -13.70 17.37 -13.82
C LEU A 314 -13.38 17.06 -12.35
N SER A 315 -14.36 17.27 -11.46
CA SER A 315 -14.46 16.43 -10.26
C SER A 315 -15.13 15.12 -10.69
N GLY A 316 -14.42 14.37 -11.53
CA GLY A 316 -14.75 12.97 -11.75
C GLY A 316 -14.36 12.24 -10.48
N SER A 317 -15.25 11.38 -9.97
CA SER A 317 -14.89 10.38 -8.97
C SER A 317 -13.75 9.51 -9.54
N GLN A 318 -12.50 9.82 -9.24
CA GLN A 318 -11.37 9.22 -9.95
C GLN A 318 -10.54 8.31 -9.04
N GLY A 319 -10.81 7.01 -9.19
CA GLY A 319 -9.76 6.00 -9.17
C GLY A 319 -9.33 5.42 -7.83
N VAL A 320 -10.23 5.25 -6.86
CA VAL A 320 -9.90 4.41 -5.70
C VAL A 320 -9.81 2.96 -6.17
N ASN A 321 -8.59 2.41 -6.19
CA ASN A 321 -8.36 1.02 -6.59
C ASN A 321 -8.42 0.12 -5.37
N LEU A 322 -9.30 -0.89 -5.43
CA LEU A 322 -9.40 -1.91 -4.40
C LEU A 322 -8.47 -3.08 -4.74
N PHE A 323 -7.47 -3.29 -3.90
CA PHE A 323 -6.61 -4.46 -3.93
C PHE A 323 -7.06 -5.45 -2.85
N VAL A 324 -7.21 -6.71 -3.24
CA VAL A 324 -7.60 -7.80 -2.34
C VAL A 324 -6.52 -8.86 -2.34
N GLY A 325 -6.17 -9.36 -1.17
CA GLY A 325 -5.24 -10.47 -1.03
C GLY A 325 -5.65 -11.44 0.07
N SER A 326 -5.05 -12.62 0.03
CA SER A 326 -5.26 -13.66 1.02
C SER A 326 -4.00 -14.48 1.25
N ALA A 327 -3.78 -14.93 2.48
CA ALA A 327 -2.71 -15.82 2.86
C ALA A 327 -3.22 -16.91 3.81
N LEU A 328 -2.52 -18.05 3.80
CA LEU A 328 -2.83 -19.21 4.62
C LEU A 328 -1.61 -19.59 5.46
N LYS A 329 -1.87 -19.90 6.74
CA LYS A 329 -0.92 -20.54 7.65
C LYS A 329 -1.57 -21.79 8.21
N SER A 330 -0.92 -22.94 8.04
CA SER A 330 -1.36 -24.20 8.65
C SER A 330 -0.47 -24.59 9.82
N TRP A 331 -1.03 -25.25 10.82
CA TRP A 331 -0.29 -25.86 11.92
C TRP A 331 -1.02 -27.10 12.42
N LEU A 332 -0.27 -27.97 13.10
CA LEU A 332 -0.84 -29.12 13.79
C LEU A 332 -1.42 -28.67 15.12
N HIS A 333 -2.68 -28.98 15.35
CA HIS A 333 -3.31 -28.86 16.66
C HIS A 333 -3.27 -30.21 17.36
N GLU A 334 -2.57 -30.23 18.49
CA GLU A 334 -2.56 -31.33 19.45
C GLU A 334 -3.46 -30.91 20.60
N GLY A 335 -4.51 -31.68 20.90
CA GLY A 335 -5.33 -31.37 22.07
C GLY A 335 -4.55 -31.62 23.37
N SER A 336 -4.78 -30.78 24.38
CA SER A 336 -4.33 -30.97 25.77
C SER A 336 -5.23 -31.92 26.52
#